data_AF-A0A420IDM9-F1
#
_entry.id   AF-A0A420IDM9-F1
#
_cell.length_a   1.000
_cell.length_b   1.000
_cell.length_c   1.000
_cell.angle_alpha   90.00
_cell.angle_beta   90.00
_cell.angle_gamma   90.00
#
_symmetry.space_group_name_H-M   'P 1'
#
loop_
_entity.id
_entity.type
_entity.pdbx_description
1 polymer ?
#
loop_
_entity_poly.entity_id
_entity_poly.type
_entity_poly.pdbx_seq_one_letter_code
_entity_poly.pdbx_strand_id
1 'polypeptide(L)'
;MAETNLSEQHIQQLLKDAECRMRSNKDVSHNCDNTSLEKLKHSISTIAPSHQIEPYIVNIKNIPKVNPSYLVSNHAKASSTVVRIVDDPVILKIKALDEKKATAGPDWFNLPRTDLTPELKRDLQLLRMRDVLDPKRHYKKDNTREKFPEFSQVGTIIEGPTEYFSARLSNKDRKRTLAEEVLENEKVSGRFKKKYAEVQIVKTSGKKAHYKKIVSLRKRGKILDP
;
A
#
# COMPACT_ATOMS: atom_id res chain seq x y z
N MET A 1 -48.67 12.08 -14.97
CA MET A 1 -50.14 11.91 -14.94
C MET A 1 -50.68 12.66 -16.15
N ALA A 2 -51.10 11.94 -17.19
CA ALA A 2 -51.69 12.54 -18.39
C ALA A 2 -53.17 12.12 -18.41
N GLU A 3 -54.06 13.10 -18.23
CA GLU A 3 -55.50 12.90 -18.21
C GLU A 3 -56.01 12.71 -19.66
N THR A 4 -56.49 11.52 -19.97
CA THR A 4 -57.10 11.19 -21.26
C THR A 4 -58.58 11.56 -21.24
N ASN A 5 -58.89 12.85 -21.38
CA ASN A 5 -60.28 13.31 -21.57
C ASN A 5 -60.71 13.06 -23.03
N LEU A 6 -61.20 11.85 -23.30
CA LEU A 6 -61.80 11.50 -24.60
C LEU A 6 -63.17 12.18 -24.71
N SER A 7 -63.39 12.92 -25.81
CA SER A 7 -64.69 13.51 -26.15
C SER A 7 -65.77 12.41 -26.24
N GLU A 8 -66.99 12.71 -25.79
CA GLU A 8 -68.12 11.77 -25.78
C GLU A 8 -68.43 11.20 -27.18
N GLN A 9 -68.21 11.99 -28.24
CA GLN A 9 -68.33 11.53 -29.62
C GLN A 9 -67.31 10.43 -29.96
N HIS A 10 -66.10 10.52 -29.41
CA HIS A 10 -65.05 9.52 -29.61
C HIS A 10 -65.38 8.21 -28.89
N ILE A 11 -66.00 8.30 -27.71
CA ILE A 11 -66.47 7.13 -26.96
C ILE A 11 -67.57 6.40 -27.74
N GLN A 12 -68.54 7.14 -28.28
CA GLN A 12 -69.61 6.55 -29.09
C GLN A 12 -69.07 5.90 -30.37
N GLN A 13 -68.07 6.50 -31.01
CA GLN A 13 -67.45 5.92 -32.19
C GLN A 13 -66.68 4.63 -31.87
N LEU A 14 -65.92 4.61 -30.76
CA LEU A 14 -65.25 3.41 -30.27
C LEU A 14 -66.22 2.28 -29.94
N LEU A 15 -67.36 2.61 -29.31
CA LEU A 15 -68.40 1.63 -28.99
C LEU A 15 -69.06 1.07 -30.25
N LYS A 16 -69.34 1.91 -31.25
CA LYS A 16 -69.91 1.49 -32.53
C LYS A 16 -68.95 0.58 -33.31
N ASP A 17 -67.66 0.92 -33.33
CA ASP A 17 -66.62 0.08 -33.92
C ASP A 17 -66.48 -1.27 -33.20
N ALA A 18 -66.54 -1.26 -31.86
CA ALA A 18 -66.51 -2.49 -31.07
C ALA A 18 -67.74 -3.38 -31.34
N GLU A 19 -68.92 -2.77 -31.47
CA GLU A 19 -70.15 -3.49 -31.83
C GLU A 19 -70.02 -4.15 -33.21
N CYS A 20 -69.51 -3.43 -34.22
CA CYS A 20 -69.25 -3.99 -35.54
C CYS A 20 -68.28 -5.19 -35.48
N ARG A 21 -67.19 -5.11 -34.70
CA ARG A 21 -66.25 -6.24 -34.52
C ARG A 21 -66.91 -7.44 -33.85
N MET A 22 -67.70 -7.22 -32.81
CA MET A 22 -68.40 -8.30 -32.11
C MET A 22 -69.48 -8.94 -32.97
N ARG A 23 -70.18 -8.17 -33.80
CA ARG A 23 -71.13 -8.70 -34.79
C ARG A 23 -70.41 -9.53 -35.86
N SER A 24 -69.29 -9.04 -36.42
CA SER A 24 -68.51 -9.83 -37.38
C SER A 24 -67.94 -11.12 -36.78
N ASN A 25 -67.66 -11.15 -35.48
CA ASN A 25 -67.16 -12.34 -34.79
C ASN A 25 -68.29 -13.35 -34.46
N LYS A 26 -69.56 -12.90 -34.46
CA LYS A 26 -70.73 -13.75 -34.16
C LYS A 26 -71.15 -14.61 -35.35
N ASP A 27 -70.83 -14.17 -36.57
CA ASP A 27 -71.06 -14.92 -37.81
C ASP A 27 -69.92 -15.89 -38.16
N VAL A 28 -68.92 -16.04 -37.27
CA VAL A 28 -67.81 -17.00 -37.42
C VAL A 28 -67.86 -18.04 -36.30
N SER A 29 -68.86 -18.91 -36.35
CA SER A 29 -68.67 -20.28 -35.85
C SER A 29 -67.96 -21.06 -36.94
N HIS A 30 -66.70 -21.46 -36.72
CA HIS A 30 -66.08 -22.73 -37.11
C HIS A 30 -64.54 -22.64 -37.05
N ASN A 31 -63.95 -23.62 -36.35
CA ASN A 31 -62.61 -24.18 -36.48
C ASN A 31 -61.39 -23.24 -36.51
N CYS A 32 -60.53 -23.38 -35.49
CA CYS A 32 -59.14 -22.93 -35.56
C CYS A 32 -58.33 -23.84 -36.49
N ASP A 33 -58.55 -23.68 -37.79
CA ASP A 33 -57.70 -24.28 -38.80
C ASP A 33 -56.39 -23.47 -38.89
N ASN A 34 -55.26 -24.19 -38.84
CA ASN A 34 -53.89 -23.68 -38.88
C ASN A 34 -53.54 -22.85 -40.15
N THR A 35 -54.50 -22.67 -41.06
CA THR A 35 -54.39 -21.96 -42.34
C THR A 35 -54.32 -20.44 -42.19
N SER A 36 -54.89 -19.89 -41.12
CA SER A 36 -54.86 -18.45 -40.82
C SER A 36 -53.46 -17.98 -40.41
N LEU A 37 -52.71 -18.80 -39.68
CA LEU A 37 -51.31 -18.55 -39.33
C LEU A 37 -50.39 -18.62 -40.57
N GLU A 38 -50.65 -19.55 -41.49
CA GLU A 38 -49.95 -19.65 -42.77
C GLU A 38 -50.20 -18.41 -43.63
N LYS A 39 -51.44 -17.92 -43.77
CA LYS A 39 -51.77 -16.74 -44.60
C LYS A 39 -51.11 -15.44 -44.11
N LEU A 40 -50.88 -15.32 -42.80
CA LEU A 40 -50.13 -14.20 -42.22
C LEU A 40 -48.61 -14.27 -42.47
N LYS A 41 -48.02 -15.47 -42.62
CA LYS A 41 -46.61 -15.61 -43.00
C LYS A 41 -46.30 -15.08 -44.39
N HIS A 42 -47.25 -15.18 -45.32
CA HIS A 42 -47.05 -14.86 -46.74
C HIS A 42 -47.38 -13.41 -47.10
N SER A 43 -47.97 -12.63 -46.19
CA SER A 43 -48.42 -11.24 -46.44
C SER A 43 -47.54 -10.17 -45.80
N ILE A 44 -46.51 -10.56 -45.07
CA ILE A 44 -45.56 -9.64 -44.41
C ILE A 44 -44.25 -9.71 -45.18
N SER A 45 -43.77 -8.57 -45.70
CA SER A 45 -42.45 -8.45 -46.32
C SER A 45 -41.39 -8.90 -45.33
N THR A 46 -40.81 -10.07 -45.57
CA THR A 46 -39.87 -10.70 -44.64
C THR A 46 -38.50 -10.04 -44.82
N ILE A 47 -38.20 -9.02 -44.02
CA ILE A 47 -36.79 -8.71 -43.71
C ILE A 47 -36.33 -9.93 -42.94
N ALA A 48 -35.56 -10.82 -43.56
CA ALA A 48 -35.05 -12.01 -42.88
C ALA A 48 -34.28 -11.52 -41.64
N PRO A 49 -34.79 -11.76 -40.41
CA PRO A 49 -34.01 -11.43 -39.25
C PRO A 49 -32.79 -12.35 -39.32
N SER A 50 -31.60 -11.77 -39.25
CA SER A 50 -30.33 -12.54 -39.28
C SER A 50 -30.25 -13.58 -38.15
N HIS A 51 -31.15 -13.49 -37.17
CA HIS A 51 -31.31 -14.44 -36.09
C HIS A 51 -32.79 -14.80 -35.89
N GLN A 52 -33.10 -16.09 -35.75
CA GLN A 52 -34.43 -16.55 -35.37
C GLN A 52 -34.70 -16.11 -33.92
N ILE A 53 -35.81 -15.39 -33.69
CA ILE A 53 -36.20 -14.94 -32.35
C ILE A 53 -36.73 -16.17 -31.58
N GLU A 54 -35.97 -16.64 -30.60
CA GLU A 54 -36.42 -17.71 -29.72
C GLU A 54 -37.53 -17.22 -28.77
N PRO A 55 -38.62 -17.99 -28.57
CA PRO A 55 -39.68 -17.60 -27.66
C PRO A 55 -39.19 -17.62 -26.21
N TYR A 56 -39.57 -16.60 -25.43
CA TYR A 56 -39.16 -16.46 -24.03
C TYR A 56 -39.76 -17.55 -23.12
N ILE A 57 -40.94 -18.05 -23.50
CA ILE A 57 -41.67 -19.13 -22.83
C ILE A 57 -41.49 -20.42 -23.63
N VAL A 58 -41.13 -21.48 -22.93
CA VAL A 58 -41.01 -22.84 -23.47
C VAL A 58 -42.03 -23.75 -22.81
N ASN A 59 -42.35 -24.86 -23.49
CA ASN A 59 -43.18 -25.94 -22.98
C ASN A 59 -44.65 -25.56 -22.71
N ILE A 60 -45.29 -24.91 -23.69
CA ILE A 60 -46.67 -24.38 -23.64
C ILE A 60 -47.72 -25.49 -23.45
N LYS A 61 -47.42 -26.74 -23.82
CA LYS A 61 -48.37 -27.86 -23.80
C LYS A 61 -48.62 -28.45 -22.40
N ASN A 62 -47.66 -28.33 -21.49
CA ASN A 62 -47.79 -28.83 -20.12
C ASN A 62 -47.96 -27.66 -19.15
N ILE A 63 -46.85 -27.18 -18.58
CA ILE A 63 -46.80 -26.01 -17.70
C ILE A 63 -45.80 -25.04 -18.34
N PRO A 64 -46.23 -23.84 -18.74
CA PRO A 64 -45.34 -22.84 -19.32
C PRO A 64 -44.17 -22.51 -18.39
N LYS A 65 -42.93 -22.58 -18.89
CA LYS A 65 -41.71 -22.22 -18.14
C LYS A 65 -40.91 -21.17 -18.90
N VAL A 66 -40.34 -20.22 -18.17
CA VAL A 66 -39.43 -19.21 -18.73
C VAL A 66 -38.02 -19.79 -18.84
N ASN A 67 -37.32 -19.49 -19.94
CA ASN A 67 -35.94 -19.89 -20.15
C ASN A 67 -34.99 -19.23 -19.12
N PRO A 68 -34.26 -20.00 -18.29
CA PRO A 68 -33.41 -19.46 -17.22
C PRO A 68 -32.15 -18.75 -17.72
N SER A 69 -31.79 -18.91 -19.00
CA SER A 69 -30.72 -18.16 -19.66
C SER A 69 -31.03 -16.66 -19.74
N TYR A 70 -32.29 -16.29 -19.98
CA TYR A 70 -32.74 -14.91 -20.13
C TYR A 70 -33.11 -14.22 -18.81
N LEU A 71 -33.26 -14.98 -17.71
CA LEU A 71 -33.67 -14.42 -16.42
C LEU A 71 -32.60 -13.57 -15.73
N VAL A 72 -31.32 -13.94 -15.91
CA VAL A 72 -30.19 -13.24 -15.28
C VAL A 72 -29.09 -13.08 -16.31
N SER A 73 -28.65 -11.84 -16.52
CA SER A 73 -27.57 -11.54 -17.46
C SER A 73 -26.28 -12.27 -17.08
N ASN A 74 -25.47 -12.63 -18.07
CA ASN A 74 -24.21 -13.33 -17.83
C ASN A 74 -23.28 -12.52 -16.91
N HIS A 75 -23.32 -11.19 -16.98
CA HIS A 75 -22.58 -10.30 -16.09
C HIS A 75 -23.06 -10.39 -14.63
N ALA A 76 -24.38 -10.48 -14.40
CA ALA A 76 -24.94 -10.65 -13.06
C ALA A 76 -24.62 -12.04 -12.48
N LYS A 77 -24.65 -13.09 -13.31
CA LYS A 77 -24.20 -14.44 -12.92
C LYS A 77 -22.73 -14.42 -12.51
N ALA A 78 -21.85 -13.88 -13.36
CA ALA A 78 -20.42 -13.76 -13.05
C ALA A 78 -20.15 -12.96 -11.76
N SER A 79 -20.86 -11.83 -11.57
CA SER A 79 -20.76 -11.01 -10.35
C SER A 79 -21.27 -11.71 -9.09
N SER A 80 -22.19 -12.66 -9.23
CA SER A 80 -22.73 -13.45 -8.11
C SER A 80 -21.84 -14.63 -7.72
N THR A 81 -21.05 -15.17 -8.66
CA THR A 81 -20.15 -16.30 -8.43
C THR A 81 -18.85 -15.89 -7.73
N VAL A 82 -18.43 -14.62 -7.86
CA VAL A 82 -17.23 -14.11 -7.19
C VAL A 82 -17.51 -13.93 -5.71
N VAL A 83 -16.77 -14.66 -4.87
CA VAL A 83 -16.75 -14.47 -3.42
C VAL A 83 -16.23 -13.06 -3.13
N ARG A 84 -17.10 -12.19 -2.62
CA ARG A 84 -16.70 -10.86 -2.16
C ARG A 84 -16.15 -10.98 -0.74
N ILE A 85 -14.88 -10.66 -0.57
CA ILE A 85 -14.29 -10.49 0.76
C ILE A 85 -14.81 -9.14 1.28
N VAL A 86 -15.59 -9.17 2.36
CA VAL A 86 -16.05 -7.96 3.04
C VAL A 86 -15.04 -7.64 4.13
N ASP A 87 -14.25 -6.60 3.92
CA ASP A 87 -13.33 -6.10 4.93
C ASP A 87 -14.07 -5.26 5.97
N ASP A 88 -13.73 -5.46 7.25
CA ASP A 88 -14.26 -4.64 8.34
C ASP A 88 -13.72 -3.19 8.23
N PRO A 89 -14.60 -2.17 8.13
CA PRO A 89 -14.18 -0.78 8.00
C PRO A 89 -13.35 -0.29 9.19
N VAL A 90 -13.50 -0.86 10.38
CA VAL A 90 -12.69 -0.51 11.56
C VAL A 90 -11.27 -1.03 11.40
N ILE A 91 -11.12 -2.29 10.99
CA ILE A 91 -9.80 -2.90 10.75
C ILE A 91 -9.05 -2.15 9.65
N LEU A 92 -9.74 -1.75 8.58
CA LEU A 92 -9.16 -0.95 7.50
C LEU A 92 -8.67 0.42 8.00
N LYS A 93 -9.45 1.09 8.86
CA LYS A 93 -9.03 2.37 9.46
C LYS A 93 -7.80 2.21 10.35
N ILE A 94 -7.73 1.16 11.16
CA ILE A 94 -6.58 0.87 12.02
C ILE A 94 -5.33 0.62 11.17
N LYS A 95 -5.42 -0.27 10.17
CA LYS A 95 -4.33 -0.56 9.24
C LYS A 95 -3.83 0.70 8.53
N ALA A 96 -4.73 1.52 8.02
CA ALA A 96 -4.37 2.78 7.36
C ALA A 96 -3.68 3.78 8.32
N LEU A 97 -4.07 3.81 9.59
CA LEU A 97 -3.38 4.64 10.59
C LEU A 97 -1.99 4.11 10.92
N ASP A 98 -1.82 2.79 10.99
CA ASP A 98 -0.52 2.16 11.24
C ASP A 98 0.43 2.36 10.05
N GLU A 99 -0.06 2.22 8.82
CA GLU A 99 0.69 2.53 7.59
C GLU A 99 1.14 3.99 7.54
N LYS A 100 0.27 4.92 7.94
CA LYS A 100 0.61 6.35 8.07
C LYS A 100 1.67 6.61 9.14
N LYS A 101 1.71 5.85 10.23
CA LYS A 101 2.73 5.96 11.28
C LYS A 101 4.04 5.25 10.93
N ALA A 102 3.98 4.25 10.06
CA ALA A 102 5.15 3.49 9.61
C ALA A 102 6.07 4.31 8.71
N THR A 103 5.57 5.42 8.17
CA THR A 103 6.20 6.14 7.07
C THR A 103 6.11 7.64 7.30
N ALA A 104 7.12 8.41 6.89
CA ALA A 104 7.13 9.88 6.99
C ALA A 104 6.05 10.56 6.11
N GLY A 105 5.36 9.80 5.26
CA GLY A 105 4.30 10.26 4.37
C GLY A 105 4.73 10.47 2.91
N PRO A 106 3.77 10.80 2.02
CA PRO A 106 4.02 10.95 0.59
C PRO A 106 4.88 12.18 0.25
N ASP A 107 4.80 13.24 1.06
CA ASP A 107 5.59 14.46 0.90
C ASP A 107 7.10 14.19 1.02
N TRP A 108 7.46 13.10 1.70
CA TRP A 108 8.83 12.62 1.85
C TRP A 108 9.02 11.22 1.28
N PHE A 109 8.45 10.99 0.09
CA PHE A 109 8.59 9.78 -0.73
C PHE A 109 8.45 8.47 0.03
N ASN A 110 7.57 8.45 1.02
CA ASN A 110 7.34 7.30 1.88
C ASN A 110 8.62 6.78 2.59
N LEU A 111 9.44 7.68 3.16
CA LEU A 111 10.60 7.26 3.96
C LEU A 111 10.15 6.41 5.16
N PRO A 112 10.73 5.21 5.35
CA PRO A 112 10.31 4.32 6.43
C PRO A 112 10.76 4.83 7.80
N ARG A 113 10.02 4.41 8.82
CA ARG A 113 10.37 4.62 10.22
C ARG A 113 11.67 3.90 10.56
N THR A 114 12.49 4.53 11.41
CA THR A 114 13.78 4.00 11.83
C THR A 114 13.63 2.75 12.69
N ASP A 115 14.19 1.63 12.22
CA ASP A 115 14.36 0.43 13.04
C ASP A 115 15.67 0.52 13.83
N LEU A 116 15.57 0.72 15.15
CA LEU A 116 16.73 0.89 16.04
C LEU A 116 17.47 -0.42 16.34
N THR A 117 18.12 -0.98 15.32
CA THR A 117 19.06 -2.09 15.47
C THR A 117 20.29 -1.65 16.28
N PRO A 118 20.97 -2.56 17.00
CA PRO A 118 22.16 -2.19 17.77
C PRO A 118 23.30 -1.65 16.90
N GLU A 119 23.38 -2.08 15.63
CA GLU A 119 24.35 -1.59 14.66
C GLU A 119 24.04 -0.15 14.25
N LEU A 120 22.81 0.10 13.80
CA LEU A 120 22.38 1.44 13.40
C LEU A 120 22.48 2.44 14.57
N LYS A 121 22.16 2.00 15.79
CA LYS A 121 22.32 2.82 16.98
C LYS A 121 23.75 3.29 17.19
N ARG A 122 24.75 2.43 16.94
CA ARG A 122 26.17 2.79 17.03
C ARG A 122 26.54 3.78 15.92
N ASP A 123 26.10 3.54 14.70
CA ASP A 123 26.38 4.42 13.56
C ASP A 123 25.76 5.81 13.74
N LEU A 124 24.51 5.90 14.23
CA LEU A 124 23.85 7.17 14.55
C LEU A 124 24.55 7.91 15.69
N GLN A 125 24.98 7.18 16.73
CA GLN A 125 25.77 7.77 17.81
C GLN A 125 27.11 8.30 17.30
N LEU A 126 27.73 7.58 16.36
CA LEU A 126 28.99 7.96 15.74
C LEU A 126 28.84 9.21 14.87
N LEU A 127 27.76 9.31 14.08
CA LEU A 127 27.42 10.50 13.31
C LEU A 127 27.21 11.72 14.22
N ARG A 128 26.55 11.56 15.37
CA ARG A 128 26.40 12.64 16.36
C ARG A 128 27.76 13.10 16.92
N MET A 129 28.71 12.18 17.07
CA MET A 129 30.05 12.46 17.58
C MET A 129 31.09 12.70 16.47
N ARG A 130 30.65 12.97 15.23
CA ARG A 130 31.55 13.11 14.06
C ARG A 130 32.66 14.15 14.23
N ASP A 131 32.42 15.18 15.02
CA ASP A 131 33.38 16.25 15.34
C ASP A 131 34.62 15.75 16.10
N VAL A 132 34.49 14.63 16.83
CA VAL A 132 35.60 14.04 17.61
C VAL A 132 36.50 13.15 16.74
N LEU A 133 35.97 12.66 15.62
CA LEU A 133 36.64 11.68 14.77
C LEU A 133 37.88 12.26 14.11
N ASP A 134 37.72 13.39 13.42
CA ASP A 134 38.81 14.09 12.75
C ASP A 134 39.04 15.46 13.42
N PRO A 135 40.21 15.70 14.05
CA PRO A 135 40.50 16.98 14.70
C PRO A 135 40.58 18.17 13.73
N LYS A 136 40.67 17.92 12.41
CA LYS A 136 40.74 18.97 11.39
C LYS A 136 39.38 19.31 10.80
N ARG A 137 38.36 18.49 11.04
CA ARG A 137 37.01 18.69 10.49
C ARG A 137 36.06 19.10 11.61
N HIS A 138 35.71 20.38 11.60
CA HIS A 138 34.75 20.95 12.54
C HIS A 138 33.36 21.00 11.89
N TYR A 139 32.37 20.38 12.53
CA TYR A 139 30.99 20.34 12.03
C TYR A 139 30.10 21.33 12.79
N LYS A 140 28.96 21.69 12.19
CA LYS A 140 27.91 22.42 12.92
C LYS A 140 27.39 21.53 14.05
N LYS A 141 27.20 22.13 15.22
CA LYS A 141 26.74 21.44 16.41
C LYS A 141 25.24 21.13 16.30
N ASP A 142 24.91 19.85 16.36
CA ASP A 142 23.52 19.40 16.45
C ASP A 142 23.00 19.59 17.88
N ASN A 143 22.05 20.52 18.05
CA ASN A 143 21.43 20.83 19.35
C ASN A 143 20.12 20.04 19.60
N THR A 144 19.82 19.06 18.75
CA THR A 144 18.60 18.26 18.85
C THR A 144 18.58 17.45 20.15
N ARG A 145 17.46 17.55 20.88
CA ARG A 145 17.23 16.81 22.14
C ARG A 145 17.13 15.32 21.90
N GLU A 146 16.50 14.93 20.80
CA GLU A 146 16.38 13.54 20.37
C GLU A 146 17.74 12.96 19.98
N LYS A 147 17.96 11.72 20.39
CA LYS A 147 19.23 11.02 20.13
C LYS A 147 19.28 10.39 18.75
N PHE A 148 18.12 10.01 18.21
CA PHE A 148 17.97 9.28 16.97
C PHE A 148 16.79 9.85 16.18
N PRO A 149 16.86 9.93 14.85
CA PRO A 149 15.77 10.38 14.02
C PRO A 149 14.62 9.35 14.00
N GLU A 150 13.38 9.84 13.96
CA GLU A 150 12.19 8.98 13.88
C GLU A 150 12.12 8.19 12.57
N PHE A 151 12.50 8.82 11.44
CA PHE A 151 12.53 8.20 10.12
C PHE A 151 13.96 8.26 9.58
N SER A 152 14.47 7.13 9.07
CA SER A 152 15.80 7.06 8.48
C SER A 152 15.98 5.82 7.63
N GLN A 153 16.94 5.87 6.72
CA GLN A 153 17.32 4.76 5.86
C GLN A 153 18.84 4.73 5.72
N VAL A 154 19.40 3.53 5.68
CA VAL A 154 20.83 3.32 5.40
C VAL A 154 20.99 3.10 3.90
N GLY A 155 21.83 3.92 3.27
CA GLY A 155 22.16 3.82 1.86
C GLY A 155 23.66 3.67 1.65
N THR A 156 24.04 3.20 0.47
CA THR A 156 25.43 3.11 0.03
C THR A 156 25.64 4.06 -1.15
N ILE A 157 26.77 4.77 -1.15
CA ILE A 157 27.11 5.70 -2.22
C ILE A 157 27.44 4.89 -3.48
N ILE A 158 26.75 5.19 -4.58
CA ILE A 158 27.09 4.69 -5.91
C ILE A 158 28.02 5.71 -6.56
N GLU A 159 29.28 5.35 -6.71
CA GLU A 159 30.31 6.20 -7.30
C GLU A 159 30.01 6.50 -8.78
N GLY A 160 30.34 7.71 -9.23
CA GLY A 160 30.15 8.12 -10.62
C GLY A 160 31.12 7.42 -11.59
N PRO A 161 30.75 7.29 -12.88
CA PRO A 161 31.58 6.58 -13.87
C PRO A 161 32.90 7.31 -14.21
N THR A 162 33.03 8.58 -13.87
CA THR A 162 34.19 9.43 -14.21
C THR A 162 35.29 9.42 -13.14
N GLU A 163 35.01 8.96 -11.92
CA GLU A 163 35.91 9.08 -10.77
C GLU A 163 36.46 7.71 -10.33
N TYR A 164 37.39 7.15 -11.12
CA TYR A 164 37.91 5.80 -10.85
C TYR A 164 38.99 5.74 -9.76
N PHE A 165 39.90 6.73 -9.70
CA PHE A 165 41.11 6.63 -8.86
C PHE A 165 41.04 7.40 -7.54
N SER A 166 40.19 8.41 -7.43
CA SER A 166 40.16 9.33 -6.28
C SER A 166 39.06 8.99 -5.27
N ALA A 167 37.82 8.88 -5.75
CA ALA A 167 36.65 8.73 -4.88
C ALA A 167 36.27 7.28 -4.61
N ARG A 168 36.74 6.35 -5.46
CA ARG A 168 36.35 4.94 -5.41
C ARG A 168 37.08 4.17 -4.32
N LEU A 169 36.30 3.48 -3.48
CA LEU A 169 36.84 2.55 -2.49
C LEU A 169 37.10 1.18 -3.11
N SER A 170 38.24 0.57 -2.78
CA SER A 170 38.52 -0.81 -3.15
C SER A 170 37.56 -1.76 -2.42
N ASN A 171 37.32 -2.95 -2.98
CA ASN A 171 36.41 -3.94 -2.36
C ASN A 171 36.84 -4.35 -0.93
N LYS A 172 38.13 -4.21 -0.58
CA LYS A 172 38.63 -4.54 0.75
C LYS A 172 38.29 -3.46 1.78
N ASP A 173 38.26 -2.22 1.33
CA ASP A 173 38.00 -1.04 2.17
C ASP A 173 36.50 -0.80 2.36
N ARG A 174 35.67 -1.30 1.44
CA ARG A 174 34.20 -1.28 1.55
C ARG A 174 33.74 -2.13 2.74
N LYS A 175 33.18 -1.48 3.77
CA LYS A 175 32.64 -2.12 4.97
C LYS A 175 31.11 -2.09 4.98
N ARG A 176 30.50 -2.88 5.87
CA ARG A 176 29.03 -2.94 5.99
C ARG A 176 28.45 -1.79 6.79
N THR A 177 29.19 -1.33 7.81
CA THR A 177 28.74 -0.29 8.75
C THR A 177 29.76 0.84 8.83
N LEU A 178 29.30 2.04 9.20
CA LEU A 178 30.15 3.22 9.32
C LEU A 178 31.13 3.06 10.50
N ALA A 179 30.69 2.43 11.59
CA ALA A 179 31.56 2.12 12.72
C ALA A 179 32.73 1.18 12.34
N GLU A 180 32.51 0.20 11.46
CA GLU A 180 33.55 -0.72 11.00
C GLU A 180 34.61 0.00 10.16
N GLU A 181 34.19 0.92 9.29
CA GLU A 181 35.10 1.75 8.49
C GLU A 181 35.99 2.63 9.39
N VAL A 182 35.39 3.29 10.38
CA VAL A 182 36.14 4.11 11.36
C VAL A 182 37.13 3.26 12.16
N LEU A 183 36.77 2.03 12.52
CA LEU A 183 37.64 1.13 13.25
C LEU A 183 38.84 0.69 12.40
N GLU A 184 38.64 0.42 11.10
CA GLU A 184 39.72 0.08 10.19
C GLU A 184 40.69 1.26 10.01
N ASN A 185 40.16 2.48 9.86
CA ASN A 185 40.99 3.68 9.78
C ASN A 185 41.79 3.92 11.08
N GLU A 186 41.20 3.64 12.25
CA GLU A 186 41.92 3.76 13.53
C GLU A 186 43.06 2.74 13.67
N LYS A 187 42.98 1.56 13.05
CA LYS A 187 44.13 0.62 13.04
C LYS A 187 45.35 1.25 12.37
N VAL A 188 45.14 2.12 11.38
CA VAL A 188 46.19 2.85 10.67
C VAL A 188 46.59 4.11 11.45
N SER A 189 45.62 4.87 11.96
CA SER A 189 45.87 6.17 12.61
C SER A 189 46.44 6.04 14.03
N GLY A 190 45.92 5.09 14.84
CA GLY A 190 46.26 4.90 16.26
C GLY A 190 45.94 6.10 17.16
N ARG A 191 45.22 7.11 16.65
CA ARG A 191 44.98 8.38 17.32
C ARG A 191 44.04 8.21 18.49
N PHE A 192 42.92 7.52 18.31
CA PHE A 192 41.93 7.36 19.38
C PHE A 192 42.54 6.61 20.55
N LYS A 193 43.36 5.58 20.31
CA LYS A 193 44.09 4.88 21.37
C LYS A 193 45.02 5.83 22.15
N LYS A 194 45.82 6.63 21.45
CA LYS A 194 46.71 7.62 22.07
C LYS A 194 45.94 8.65 22.87
N LYS A 195 44.92 9.27 22.28
CA LYS A 195 44.12 10.32 22.93
C LYS A 195 43.33 9.78 24.12
N TYR A 196 42.81 8.56 24.01
CA TYR A 196 42.17 7.87 25.12
C TYR A 196 43.13 7.70 26.29
N ALA A 197 44.36 7.22 26.05
CA ALA A 197 45.37 7.07 27.10
C ALA A 197 45.71 8.41 27.76
N GLU A 198 45.92 9.48 26.98
CA GLU A 198 46.14 10.84 27.51
C GLU A 198 44.98 11.28 28.42
N VAL A 199 43.74 11.11 27.96
CA VAL A 199 42.55 11.47 28.74
C VAL A 199 42.44 10.62 30.00
N GLN A 200 42.78 9.34 29.95
CA GLN A 200 42.78 8.47 31.13
C GLN A 200 43.83 8.88 32.15
N ILE A 201 45.03 9.28 31.72
CA ILE A 201 46.07 9.81 32.61
C ILE A 201 45.57 11.07 33.31
N VAL A 202 45.02 12.03 32.56
CA VAL A 202 44.46 13.27 33.11
C VAL A 202 43.33 12.97 34.10
N LYS A 203 42.39 12.08 33.73
CA LYS A 203 41.25 11.71 34.58
C LYS A 203 41.64 10.89 35.80
N THR A 204 42.77 10.20 35.79
CA THR A 204 43.25 9.35 36.91
C THR A 204 44.22 10.08 37.83
N SER A 205 44.81 11.18 37.34
CA SER A 205 45.67 12.05 38.13
C SER A 205 44.99 12.47 39.45
N GLY A 206 45.75 12.42 40.56
CA GLY A 206 45.28 12.82 41.89
C GLY A 206 44.26 11.89 42.56
N LYS A 207 43.76 10.84 41.90
CA LYS A 207 42.78 9.91 42.47
C LYS A 207 43.40 8.91 43.46
N LYS A 208 42.66 7.84 43.76
CA LYS A 208 43.02 6.78 44.71
C LYS A 208 44.43 6.21 44.51
N ALA A 209 44.88 6.01 43.26
CA ALA A 209 46.22 5.47 43.00
C ALA A 209 47.33 6.42 43.50
N HIS A 210 47.18 7.72 43.25
CA HIS A 210 48.08 8.75 43.75
C HIS A 210 48.07 8.82 45.30
N TYR A 211 46.87 8.81 45.90
CA TYR A 211 46.73 8.78 47.37
C TYR A 211 47.42 7.54 47.98
N LYS A 212 47.16 6.34 47.45
CA LYS A 212 47.81 5.10 47.90
C LYS A 212 49.33 5.18 47.78
N LYS A 213 49.86 5.76 46.69
CA LYS A 213 51.30 5.98 46.51
C LYS A 213 51.86 6.88 47.62
N ILE A 214 51.24 8.02 47.91
CA ILE A 214 51.65 8.91 49.02
C ILE A 214 51.60 8.19 50.36
N VAL A 215 50.52 7.46 50.66
CA VAL A 215 50.40 6.72 51.93
C VAL A 215 51.50 5.67 52.04
N SER A 216 51.81 4.95 50.96
CA SER A 216 52.88 3.95 50.96
C SER A 216 54.27 4.56 51.19
N LEU A 217 54.53 5.74 50.62
CA LEU A 217 55.77 6.50 50.85
C LEU A 217 55.87 6.96 52.31
N ARG A 218 54.78 7.45 52.91
CA ARG A 218 54.74 7.83 54.34
C ARG A 218 54.99 6.63 55.24
N LYS A 219 54.41 5.46 54.93
CA LYS A 219 54.65 4.23 55.70
C LYS A 219 56.10 3.76 55.61
N ARG A 220 56.71 3.82 54.42
CA ARG A 220 58.12 3.47 54.23
C ARG A 220 59.06 4.41 55.00
N GLY A 221 58.78 5.72 54.99
CA GLY A 221 59.58 6.71 55.74
C GLY A 221 59.51 6.55 57.27
N LYS A 222 58.42 6.00 57.81
CA LYS A 222 58.26 5.74 59.25
C LYS A 222 59.02 4.50 59.77
N ILE A 223 59.66 3.72 58.90
CA ILE A 223 60.39 2.49 59.28
C ILE A 223 61.87 2.81 59.61
N LEU A 224 62.29 4.07 59.55
CA LEU A 224 63.69 4.50 59.71
C LEU A 224 64.02 5.23 61.02
N ASP A 225 63.16 5.18 62.04
CA ASP A 225 63.54 5.60 63.39
C ASP A 225 63.73 4.35 64.28
N PRO A 226 64.93 4.12 64.85
CA PRO A 226 65.26 2.96 65.67
C PRO A 226 64.53 2.92 67.02
#